data_AF-A0A659UKM4-F1
#
_entry.id   AF-A0A659UKM4-F1
#
_cell.length_a   1.000
_cell.length_b   1.000
_cell.length_c   1.000
_cell.angle_alpha   90.00
_cell.angle_beta   90.00
_cell.angle_gamma   90.00
#
_symmetry.space_group_name_H-M   'P 1'
#
loop_
_entity.id
_entity.type
_entity.pdbx_description
1 polymer ?
#
loop_
_entity_poly.entity_id
_entity_poly.type
_entity_poly.pdbx_seq_one_letter_code
_entity_poly.pdbx_strand_id
1 'polypeptide(L)'
;VHALSDEVSGLVATRPGLTAHYCYRSPSERDKAKQRFHSEGMISRDVLQRLLPIDDYDFYLCGPPPFMQAIYAMLRALGVPKLRIAYEFFGPSTVLEPDAFRTSAVVAQPARIVPTDEATTVEFRKSALKAIWDGSAASLLDFAEDHGLKPEFSCRSGICGTCKSRLVSGDVDYFEEPL
;
A
#
# COMPACT_ATOMS: atom_id res chain seq x y z
N VAL A 1 -20.77 -0.35 -6.17
CA VAL A 1 -20.26 0.39 -7.35
C VAL A 1 -18.99 -0.31 -7.80
N HIS A 2 -18.85 -0.58 -9.09
CA HIS A 2 -17.67 -1.23 -9.68
C HIS A 2 -16.97 -0.19 -10.54
N ALA A 3 -15.88 0.35 -10.01
CA ALA A 3 -15.12 1.40 -10.66
C ALA A 3 -14.53 0.90 -11.98
N LEU A 4 -14.51 1.78 -13.00
CA LEU A 4 -13.89 1.54 -14.31
C LEU A 4 -14.43 0.32 -15.09
N SER A 5 -15.59 -0.25 -14.71
CA SER A 5 -16.08 -1.51 -15.32
C SER A 5 -16.23 -1.41 -16.83
N ASP A 6 -16.71 -0.27 -17.31
CA ASP A 6 -17.01 -0.07 -18.73
C ASP A 6 -15.71 0.12 -19.54
N GLU A 7 -14.73 0.83 -18.96
CA GLU A 7 -13.42 1.03 -19.55
C GLU A 7 -12.64 -0.30 -19.66
N VAL A 8 -12.56 -1.06 -18.56
CA VAL A 8 -11.88 -2.37 -18.55
C VAL A 8 -12.54 -3.33 -19.54
N SER A 9 -13.87 -3.37 -19.57
CA SER A 9 -14.60 -4.26 -20.50
C SER A 9 -14.40 -3.83 -21.96
N GLY A 10 -14.33 -2.53 -22.25
CA GLY A 10 -14.00 -2.02 -23.57
C GLY A 10 -12.58 -2.37 -24.01
N LEU A 11 -11.60 -2.31 -23.10
CA LEU A 11 -10.23 -2.74 -23.37
C LEU A 11 -10.13 -4.24 -23.65
N VAL A 12 -10.82 -5.07 -22.86
CA VAL A 12 -10.87 -6.53 -23.06
C VAL A 12 -11.50 -6.88 -24.41
N ALA A 13 -12.59 -6.20 -24.80
CA ALA A 13 -13.29 -6.47 -26.05
C ALA A 13 -12.46 -6.15 -27.31
N THR A 14 -11.45 -5.29 -27.19
CA THR A 14 -10.66 -4.79 -28.33
C THR A 14 -9.23 -5.32 -28.37
N ARG A 15 -8.75 -6.00 -27.32
CA ARG A 15 -7.36 -6.46 -27.21
C ARG A 15 -7.25 -7.96 -27.01
N PRO A 16 -6.67 -8.70 -27.96
CA PRO A 16 -6.41 -10.12 -27.76
C PRO A 16 -5.38 -10.33 -26.63
N GLY A 17 -5.56 -11.41 -25.86
CA GLY A 17 -4.68 -11.75 -24.74
C GLY A 17 -5.00 -11.05 -23.41
N LEU A 18 -5.98 -10.14 -23.38
CA LEU A 18 -6.49 -9.56 -22.14
C LEU A 18 -7.74 -10.30 -21.69
N THR A 19 -7.83 -10.62 -20.40
CA THR A 19 -9.03 -11.20 -19.80
C THR A 19 -9.28 -10.53 -18.46
N ALA A 20 -10.53 -10.22 -18.16
CA ALA A 20 -10.93 -9.67 -16.87
C ALA A 20 -11.92 -10.63 -16.20
N HIS A 21 -11.67 -10.93 -14.92
CA HIS A 21 -12.58 -11.71 -14.10
C HIS A 21 -12.98 -10.91 -12.87
N TYR A 22 -14.27 -10.55 -12.81
CA TYR A 22 -14.88 -9.81 -11.71
C TYR A 22 -15.50 -10.74 -10.67
N CYS A 23 -15.01 -10.71 -9.44
CA CYS A 23 -15.58 -11.44 -8.30
C CYS A 23 -16.34 -10.47 -7.39
N TYR A 24 -17.62 -10.71 -7.17
CA TYR A 24 -18.45 -9.90 -6.27
C TYR A 24 -18.75 -10.66 -4.99
N ARG A 25 -18.35 -10.13 -3.83
CA ARG A 25 -18.64 -10.77 -2.54
C ARG A 25 -20.13 -10.90 -2.25
N SER A 26 -20.90 -9.87 -2.60
CA SER A 26 -22.33 -9.78 -2.30
C SER A 26 -23.03 -8.99 -3.42
N PRO A 27 -23.24 -9.60 -4.60
CA PRO A 27 -23.90 -8.94 -5.74
C PRO A 27 -25.36 -8.60 -5.41
N SER A 28 -25.80 -7.41 -5.80
CA SER A 28 -27.22 -7.04 -5.72
C SER A 28 -28.05 -7.77 -6.78
N GLU A 29 -29.36 -7.80 -6.62
CA GLU A 29 -30.27 -8.34 -7.64
C GLU A 29 -30.13 -7.63 -8.99
N ARG A 30 -29.79 -6.33 -8.97
CA ARG A 30 -29.47 -5.58 -10.18
C ARG A 30 -28.18 -6.06 -10.84
N ASP A 31 -27.17 -6.43 -10.05
CA ASP A 31 -25.90 -6.95 -10.58
C ASP A 31 -26.10 -8.34 -11.20
N LYS A 32 -26.94 -9.18 -10.59
CA LYS A 32 -27.31 -10.50 -11.12
C LYS A 32 -28.11 -10.39 -12.41
N ALA A 33 -29.16 -9.57 -12.43
CA ALA A 33 -30.01 -9.37 -13.61
C ALA A 33 -29.22 -8.83 -14.81
N LYS A 34 -28.16 -8.04 -14.56
CA LYS A 34 -27.28 -7.49 -15.58
C LYS A 34 -25.99 -8.28 -15.82
N GLN A 35 -25.82 -9.42 -15.14
CA GLN A 35 -24.62 -10.27 -15.22
C GLN A 35 -23.30 -9.48 -15.10
N ARG A 36 -23.20 -8.57 -14.12
CA ARG A 36 -22.04 -7.66 -13.95
C ARG A 36 -20.78 -8.30 -13.38
N PHE A 37 -20.84 -9.58 -13.03
CA PHE A 37 -19.78 -10.31 -12.36
C PHE A 37 -19.69 -11.74 -12.90
N HIS A 38 -18.56 -12.39 -12.64
CA HIS A 38 -18.25 -13.73 -13.14
C HIS A 38 -18.24 -14.79 -12.02
N SER A 39 -17.97 -14.38 -10.78
CA SER A 39 -18.08 -15.24 -9.59
C SER A 39 -18.62 -14.49 -8.38
N GLU A 40 -19.34 -15.21 -7.53
CA GLU A 40 -19.89 -14.69 -6.27
C GLU A 40 -19.07 -15.17 -5.07
N GLY A 41 -18.93 -14.32 -4.05
CA GLY A 41 -18.16 -14.59 -2.85
C GLY A 41 -16.74 -14.02 -2.89
N MET A 42 -15.85 -14.60 -2.09
CA MET A 42 -14.44 -14.25 -2.07
C MET A 42 -13.70 -15.02 -3.16
N ILE A 43 -12.57 -14.48 -3.64
CA ILE A 43 -11.68 -15.22 -4.54
C ILE A 43 -11.20 -16.48 -3.80
N SER A 44 -11.46 -17.65 -4.39
CA SER A 44 -11.09 -18.95 -3.85
C SER A 44 -10.01 -19.63 -4.69
N ARG A 45 -9.45 -20.71 -4.14
CA ARG A 45 -8.48 -21.55 -4.86
C ARG A 45 -9.08 -22.06 -6.17
N ASP A 46 -10.32 -22.54 -6.13
CA ASP A 46 -11.02 -23.06 -7.31
C ASP A 46 -11.20 -21.98 -8.39
N VAL A 47 -11.51 -20.75 -7.98
CA VAL A 47 -11.61 -19.61 -8.92
C VAL A 47 -10.26 -19.35 -9.57
N LEU A 48 -9.17 -19.29 -8.79
CA LEU A 48 -7.84 -19.05 -9.33
C LEU A 48 -7.38 -20.18 -10.25
N GLN A 49 -7.52 -21.44 -9.87
CA GLN A 49 -7.10 -22.59 -10.69
C GLN A 49 -7.89 -22.69 -12.00
N ARG A 50 -9.17 -22.30 -12.01
CA ARG A 50 -9.97 -22.25 -13.23
C ARG A 50 -9.50 -21.16 -14.20
N LEU A 51 -9.01 -20.03 -13.66
CA LEU A 51 -8.56 -18.89 -14.46
C LEU A 51 -7.10 -19.02 -14.89
N LEU A 52 -6.30 -19.71 -14.09
CA LEU A 52 -4.85 -19.82 -14.22
C LEU A 52 -4.49 -21.30 -14.27
N PRO A 53 -4.43 -21.93 -15.45
CA PRO A 53 -4.04 -23.33 -15.61
C PRO A 53 -2.50 -23.53 -15.44
N ILE A 54 -1.91 -22.96 -14.37
CA ILE A 54 -0.48 -22.73 -13.98
C ILE A 54 0.59 -23.65 -14.62
N ASP A 55 1.74 -23.11 -15.08
CA ASP A 55 2.94 -22.88 -14.23
C ASP A 55 3.90 -21.74 -14.73
N ASP A 56 3.45 -20.53 -15.14
CA ASP A 56 4.42 -19.44 -15.44
C ASP A 56 3.81 -18.02 -15.41
N TYR A 57 3.31 -17.57 -14.25
CA TYR A 57 2.74 -16.23 -14.12
C TYR A 57 3.47 -15.39 -13.06
N ASP A 58 3.61 -14.10 -13.36
CA ASP A 58 3.89 -13.06 -12.38
C ASP A 58 2.58 -12.49 -11.84
N PHE A 59 2.50 -12.33 -10.53
CA PHE A 59 1.33 -11.88 -9.81
C PHE A 59 1.57 -10.50 -9.22
N TYR A 60 0.59 -9.62 -9.39
CA TYR A 60 0.60 -8.27 -8.82
C TYR A 60 -0.62 -8.12 -7.93
N LEU A 61 -0.41 -7.84 -6.65
CA LEU A 61 -1.48 -7.74 -5.65
C LEU A 61 -1.59 -6.31 -5.12
N CYS A 62 -2.81 -5.81 -5.05
CA CYS A 62 -3.09 -4.50 -4.49
C CYS A 62 -4.49 -4.53 -3.87
N GLY A 63 -4.63 -4.01 -2.65
CA GLY A 63 -5.92 -3.98 -1.96
C GLY A 63 -5.78 -3.91 -0.44
N PRO A 64 -6.86 -4.13 0.31
CA PRO A 64 -6.82 -4.14 1.78
C PRO A 64 -5.91 -5.25 2.32
N PRO A 65 -5.20 -5.06 3.45
CA PRO A 65 -4.25 -6.04 3.96
C PRO A 65 -4.81 -7.46 4.16
N PRO A 66 -6.03 -7.66 4.72
CA PRO A 66 -6.59 -9.01 4.88
C PRO A 66 -6.84 -9.72 3.54
N PHE A 67 -7.19 -8.96 2.49
CA PHE A 67 -7.36 -9.50 1.16
C PHE A 67 -6.01 -9.94 0.59
N MET A 68 -5.01 -9.07 0.66
CA MET A 68 -3.68 -9.38 0.12
C MET A 68 -3.02 -10.55 0.85
N GLN A 69 -3.15 -10.64 2.18
CA GLN A 69 -2.68 -11.78 2.97
C GLN A 69 -3.33 -13.09 2.52
N ALA A 70 -4.66 -13.09 2.33
CA ALA A 70 -5.40 -14.28 1.91
C ALA A 70 -5.01 -14.74 0.50
N ILE A 71 -4.90 -13.82 -0.47
CA ILE A 71 -4.48 -14.17 -1.83
C ILE A 71 -3.03 -14.62 -1.86
N TYR A 72 -2.14 -13.91 -1.17
CA TYR A 72 -0.72 -14.27 -1.09
C TYR A 72 -0.55 -15.69 -0.52
N ALA A 73 -1.17 -16.00 0.62
CA ALA A 73 -1.13 -17.34 1.21
C ALA A 73 -1.66 -18.42 0.25
N MET A 74 -2.73 -18.11 -0.50
CA MET A 74 -3.32 -19.03 -1.47
C MET A 74 -2.40 -19.30 -2.66
N LEU A 75 -1.77 -18.26 -3.23
CA LEU A 75 -0.79 -18.39 -4.31
C LEU A 75 0.43 -19.19 -3.86
N ARG A 76 0.93 -18.93 -2.65
CA ARG A 76 2.02 -19.71 -2.04
C ARG A 76 1.65 -21.18 -1.87
N ALA A 77 0.43 -21.46 -1.41
CA ALA A 77 -0.09 -22.82 -1.28
C ALA A 77 -0.48 -23.48 -2.61
N LEU A 78 -0.41 -22.74 -3.73
CA LEU A 78 -0.51 -23.24 -5.10
C LEU A 78 0.87 -23.44 -5.75
N GLY A 79 1.96 -23.17 -5.02
CA GLY A 79 3.33 -23.38 -5.50
C GLY A 79 3.97 -22.17 -6.19
N VAL A 80 3.28 -21.03 -6.31
CA VAL A 80 3.83 -19.83 -6.97
C VAL A 80 5.03 -19.28 -6.18
N PRO A 81 6.24 -19.18 -6.77
CA PRO A 81 7.43 -18.66 -6.09
C PRO A 81 7.27 -17.22 -5.57
N LYS A 82 7.86 -16.89 -4.40
CA LYS A 82 7.77 -15.55 -3.80
C LYS A 82 8.24 -14.44 -4.75
N LEU A 83 9.32 -14.70 -5.49
CA LEU A 83 9.92 -13.77 -6.44
C LEU A 83 8.95 -13.36 -7.57
N ARG A 84 7.88 -14.13 -7.79
CA ARG A 84 6.85 -13.89 -8.80
C ARG A 84 5.57 -13.27 -8.23
N ILE A 85 5.59 -12.81 -6.98
CA ILE A 85 4.45 -12.16 -6.34
C ILE A 85 4.89 -10.77 -5.89
N ALA A 86 4.58 -9.77 -6.69
CA ALA A 86 4.72 -8.36 -6.33
C ALA A 86 3.44 -7.87 -5.66
N TYR A 87 3.57 -6.94 -4.72
CA TYR A 87 2.42 -6.35 -4.03
C TYR A 87 2.67 -4.89 -3.65
N GLU A 88 1.59 -4.12 -3.54
CA GLU A 88 1.62 -2.72 -3.10
C GLU A 88 0.57 -2.47 -2.02
N PHE A 89 0.99 -1.80 -0.93
CA PHE A 89 0.11 -1.38 0.16
C PHE A 89 -0.32 0.07 0.04
N PHE A 90 -1.59 0.33 0.33
CA PHE A 90 -2.07 1.67 0.63
C PHE A 90 -2.07 1.87 2.15
N GLY A 91 -1.07 2.57 2.68
CA GLY A 91 -0.90 2.81 4.13
C GLY A 91 0.28 2.03 4.73
N PRO A 92 0.43 1.98 6.07
CA PRO A 92 1.59 1.36 6.71
C PRO A 92 1.78 -0.09 6.26
N SER A 93 3.03 -0.46 6.00
CA SER A 93 3.42 -1.76 5.45
C SER A 93 2.90 -2.88 6.34
N THR A 94 1.99 -3.70 5.83
CA THR A 94 1.51 -4.88 6.56
C THR A 94 2.33 -6.10 6.15
N VAL A 95 2.76 -6.92 7.10
CA VAL A 95 3.46 -8.16 6.76
C VAL A 95 2.46 -9.17 6.17
N LEU A 96 2.72 -9.70 4.96
CA LEU A 96 1.86 -10.70 4.31
C LEU A 96 2.08 -12.13 4.78
N GLU A 97 3.18 -12.39 5.49
CA GLU A 97 3.57 -13.73 5.91
C GLU A 97 3.04 -14.05 7.32
N PRO A 98 2.31 -15.16 7.50
CA PRO A 98 1.87 -15.60 8.83
C PRO A 98 3.03 -16.06 9.74
N ASP A 99 4.18 -16.46 9.19
CA ASP A 99 5.35 -16.88 10.00
C ASP A 99 6.16 -15.71 10.59
N ALA A 100 5.84 -14.46 10.24
CA ALA A 100 6.41 -13.30 10.93
C ALA A 100 5.78 -13.06 12.32
N PHE A 101 4.73 -13.82 12.69
CA PHE A 101 3.95 -13.64 13.91
C PHE A 101 4.38 -14.53 15.08
N ARG A 102 5.70 -14.73 15.27
CA ARG A 102 6.23 -15.01 16.61
C ARG A 102 6.70 -13.75 17.33
N THR A 103 6.09 -12.60 17.08
CA THR A 103 6.06 -11.51 18.06
C THR A 103 4.83 -10.63 17.80
N SER A 104 4.06 -10.38 18.86
CA SER A 104 2.80 -9.63 18.84
C SER A 104 2.95 -8.24 18.21
N ALA A 105 2.14 -7.93 17.20
CA ALA A 105 1.83 -6.55 16.84
C ALA A 105 0.61 -6.10 17.65
N VAL A 106 0.90 -5.64 18.87
CA VAL A 106 0.15 -4.54 19.47
C VAL A 106 0.19 -3.42 18.43
N VAL A 107 -0.95 -2.84 18.06
CA VAL A 107 -0.98 -1.62 17.25
C VAL A 107 -0.33 -0.53 18.09
N ALA A 108 1.00 -0.38 17.96
CA ALA A 108 1.73 0.68 18.59
C ALA A 108 1.31 1.97 17.87
N GLN A 109 0.64 2.87 18.61
CA GLN A 109 0.64 4.27 18.24
C GLN A 109 2.11 4.67 18.04
N PRO A 110 2.45 5.43 16.98
CA PRO A 110 3.82 5.87 16.78
C PRO A 110 4.27 6.56 18.06
N ALA A 111 5.33 6.02 18.66
CA ALA A 111 5.92 6.62 19.84
C ALA A 111 6.29 8.06 19.48
N ARG A 112 5.68 9.02 20.16
CA ARG A 112 6.12 10.42 20.07
C ARG A 112 7.60 10.42 20.42
N ILE A 113 8.45 10.87 19.51
CA ILE A 113 9.83 11.19 19.84
C ILE A 113 9.72 12.23 20.95
N VAL A 114 10.04 11.83 22.18
CA VAL A 114 10.16 12.76 23.30
C VAL A 114 11.44 13.53 22.99
N PRO A 115 11.38 14.86 22.79
CA PRO A 115 12.59 15.64 22.56
C PRO A 115 13.53 15.39 23.74
N THR A 116 14.76 14.97 23.46
CA THR A 116 15.86 15.20 24.39
C THR A 116 15.93 16.70 24.64
N ASP A 117 16.20 17.13 25.87
CA ASP A 117 16.14 18.54 26.37
C ASP A 117 16.95 19.60 25.57
N GLU A 118 17.51 19.26 24.40
CA GLU A 118 18.16 20.16 23.48
C GLU A 118 17.25 20.49 22.29
N ALA A 119 16.99 21.78 22.09
CA ALA A 119 16.20 22.31 20.98
C ALA A 119 16.83 21.97 19.61
N THR A 120 16.28 20.98 18.90
CA THR A 120 16.73 20.62 17.55
C THR A 120 16.37 21.72 16.56
N THR A 121 17.36 22.29 15.88
CA THR A 121 17.14 23.31 14.85
C THR A 121 17.04 22.66 13.46
N VAL A 122 15.97 22.94 12.72
CA VAL A 122 15.73 22.45 11.37
C VAL A 122 15.82 23.62 10.38
N GLU A 123 16.56 23.44 9.29
CA GLU A 123 16.73 24.45 8.23
C GLU A 123 16.31 23.91 6.86
N PHE A 124 15.27 24.51 6.27
CA PHE A 124 14.82 24.26 4.91
C PHE A 124 15.53 25.23 3.96
N ARG A 125 16.73 24.85 3.51
CA ARG A 125 17.66 25.72 2.77
C ARG A 125 17.06 26.42 1.54
N LYS A 126 16.16 25.77 0.78
CA LYS A 126 15.54 26.36 -0.42
C LYS A 126 14.59 27.51 -0.12
N SER A 127 13.95 27.50 1.05
CA SER A 127 13.02 28.54 1.51
C SER A 127 13.66 29.50 2.51
N ALA A 128 14.93 29.29 2.87
CA ALA A 128 15.63 30.00 3.93
C ALA A 128 14.89 29.98 5.28
N LEU A 129 13.99 29.00 5.48
CA LEU A 129 13.28 28.80 6.73
C LEU A 129 14.20 28.07 7.71
N LYS A 130 14.41 28.66 8.88
CA LYS A 130 15.14 28.07 9.99
C LYS A 130 14.34 28.23 11.26
N ALA A 131 13.98 27.11 11.87
CA ALA A 131 13.10 27.09 13.05
C ALA A 131 13.50 25.96 14.00
N ILE A 132 13.12 26.13 15.28
CA ILE A 132 13.32 25.11 16.30
C ILE A 132 12.18 24.09 16.18
N TRP A 133 12.53 22.81 16.10
CA TRP A 133 11.58 21.71 16.22
C TRP A 133 11.59 21.21 17.66
N ASP A 134 10.51 21.50 18.38
CA ASP A 134 10.26 21.16 19.78
C ASP A 134 9.46 19.85 19.95
N GLY A 135 9.28 19.09 18.87
CA GLY A 135 8.46 17.87 18.84
C GLY A 135 6.94 18.11 18.80
N SER A 136 6.47 19.36 18.67
CA SER A 136 5.04 19.67 18.49
C SER A 136 4.48 19.11 17.18
N ALA A 137 5.26 19.18 16.10
CA ALA A 137 4.96 18.55 14.83
C ALA A 137 5.38 17.06 14.84
N ALA A 138 4.52 16.19 14.34
CA ALA A 138 4.73 14.73 14.37
C ALA A 138 5.85 14.25 13.42
N SER A 139 6.17 15.03 12.38
CA SER A 139 7.24 14.73 11.41
C SER A 139 7.86 16.00 10.84
N LEU A 140 9.02 15.89 10.20
CA LEU A 140 9.65 17.01 9.46
C LEU A 140 8.77 17.50 8.28
N LEU A 141 7.90 16.64 7.74
CA LEU A 141 6.94 17.00 6.72
C LEU A 141 5.86 17.91 7.30
N ASP A 142 5.24 17.50 8.41
CA ASP A 142 4.21 18.31 9.08
C ASP A 142 4.80 19.64 9.56
N PHE A 143 6.03 19.62 10.10
CA PHE A 143 6.75 20.82 10.52
C PHE A 143 6.99 21.81 9.37
N ALA A 144 7.25 21.31 8.15
CA ALA A 144 7.38 22.13 6.96
C ALA A 144 6.04 22.78 6.57
N GLU A 145 4.96 21.99 6.59
CA GLU A 145 3.60 22.46 6.26
C GLU A 145 3.09 23.50 7.27
N ASP A 146 3.36 23.30 8.57
CA ASP A 146 3.00 24.24 9.64
C ASP A 146 3.67 25.60 9.45
N HIS A 147 4.84 25.64 8.81
CA HIS A 147 5.54 26.87 8.43
C HIS A 147 5.22 27.37 7.01
N GLY A 148 4.14 26.85 6.40
CA GLY A 148 3.62 27.30 5.12
C GLY A 148 4.39 26.80 3.89
N LEU A 149 5.33 25.86 4.08
CA LEU A 149 5.98 25.20 2.94
C LEU A 149 5.04 24.19 2.29
N LYS A 150 5.29 23.92 1.01
CA LYS A 150 4.48 22.99 0.20
C LYS A 150 5.38 21.92 -0.45
N PRO A 151 6.05 21.07 0.35
CA PRO A 151 6.80 19.95 -0.19
C PRO A 151 5.87 18.98 -0.92
N GLU A 152 6.38 18.26 -1.91
CA GLU A 152 5.63 17.20 -2.58
C GLU A 152 5.46 16.02 -1.61
N PHE A 153 4.25 15.49 -1.47
CA PHE A 153 3.98 14.31 -0.64
C PHE A 153 2.80 13.50 -1.18
N SER A 154 2.69 12.25 -0.74
CA SER A 154 1.54 11.38 -1.04
C SER A 154 1.16 10.50 0.16
N CYS A 155 1.93 9.45 0.47
CA CYS A 155 1.50 8.43 1.43
C CYS A 155 1.52 8.85 2.92
N ARG A 156 2.38 9.82 3.29
CA ARG A 156 2.71 10.19 4.69
C ARG A 156 3.16 9.03 5.61
N SER A 157 3.42 7.85 5.06
CA SER A 157 3.77 6.63 5.79
C SER A 157 5.14 6.06 5.38
N GLY A 158 6.00 6.87 4.75
CA GLY A 158 7.37 6.47 4.42
C GLY A 158 7.56 5.54 3.21
N ILE A 159 6.49 5.20 2.46
CA ILE A 159 6.53 4.16 1.43
C ILE A 159 6.69 4.70 0.00
N CYS A 160 6.02 5.80 -0.34
CA CYS A 160 5.98 6.28 -1.73
C CYS A 160 7.21 7.07 -2.19
N GLY A 161 8.06 7.51 -1.27
CA GLY A 161 9.25 8.33 -1.56
C GLY A 161 8.99 9.76 -2.07
N THR A 162 7.74 10.18 -2.31
CA THR A 162 7.43 11.52 -2.88
C THR A 162 8.00 12.68 -2.04
N CYS A 163 7.99 12.56 -0.71
CA CYS A 163 8.52 13.59 0.19
C CYS A 163 10.03 13.50 0.44
N LYS A 164 10.76 12.65 -0.31
CA LYS A 164 12.20 12.46 -0.13
C LYS A 164 12.95 13.77 -0.35
N SER A 165 13.74 14.14 0.64
CA SER A 165 14.59 15.34 0.62
C SER A 165 16.04 14.98 0.86
N ARG A 166 16.95 15.75 0.27
CA ARG A 166 18.39 15.59 0.51
C ARG A 166 18.74 16.17 1.88
N LEU A 167 19.35 15.36 2.74
CA LEU A 167 20.02 15.83 3.95
C LEU A 167 21.33 16.52 3.56
N VAL A 168 21.49 17.78 3.95
CA VAL A 168 22.72 18.55 3.69
C VAL A 168 23.75 18.33 4.79
N SER A 169 23.30 18.31 6.05
CA SER A 169 24.13 18.11 7.24
C SER A 169 23.26 17.71 8.44
N GLY A 170 23.84 17.03 9.41
CA GLY A 170 23.16 16.55 10.62
C GLY A 170 22.76 15.08 10.51
N ASP A 171 22.04 14.60 11.52
CA ASP A 171 21.52 13.23 11.62
C ASP A 171 19.99 13.24 11.59
N VAL A 172 19.40 12.14 11.13
CA VAL A 172 17.95 11.96 11.07
C VAL A 172 17.57 10.60 11.63
N ASP A 173 16.50 10.57 12.41
CA ASP A 173 15.89 9.34 12.90
C ASP A 173 14.58 9.07 12.15
N TYR A 174 14.35 7.79 11.86
CA TYR A 174 13.15 7.33 11.19
C TYR A 174 12.29 6.52 12.17
N PHE A 175 10.96 6.71 12.11
CA PHE A 175 10.01 5.84 12.80
C PHE A 175 10.05 4.40 12.25
N GLU A 176 10.16 4.30 10.92
CA GLU A 176 10.36 3.07 10.17
C GLU A 176 11.37 3.38 9.06
N GLU A 177 12.36 2.51 8.85
CA GLU A 177 13.32 2.68 7.76
C GLU A 177 12.61 2.74 6.41
N PRO A 178 12.80 3.80 5.60
CA PRO A 178 12.25 3.87 4.25
C PRO A 178 12.82 2.75 3.36
N LEU A 179 11.99 2.22 2.46
CA LEU A 179 12.37 1.22 1.44
C LEU A 179 13.44 1.72 0.45
#